data_AF-A0AAW4RQR3-F1
#
_entry.id   AF-A0AAW4RQR3-F1
#
_cell.length_a   1.000
_cell.length_b   1.000
_cell.length_c   1.000
_cell.angle_alpha   90.00
_cell.angle_beta   90.00
_cell.angle_gamma   90.00
#
_symmetry.space_group_name_H-M   'P 1'
#
loop_
_entity.id
_entity.type
_entity.pdbx_description
1 polymer ?
#
loop_
_entity_poly.entity_id
_entity_poly.type
_entity_poly.pdbx_seq_one_letter_code
_entity_poly.pdbx_strand_id
1 'polypeptide(L)'
;MGGCRDIDDLVARSYESSKLNDAEYRLVIPYTNDADLKEQLDGLLHEICHLADQRNYVVDDISIKNESNDLYWDECDGGWK
;
A
#
# COMPACT_ATOMS: atom_id res chain seq x y z
N MET A 1 12.58 18.72 9.10
CA MET A 1 12.03 18.04 7.92
C MET A 1 12.36 16.56 8.05
N GLY A 2 11.42 15.74 8.52
CA GLY A 2 11.64 14.30 8.76
C GLY A 2 10.32 13.52 8.72
N GLY A 3 9.41 14.00 7.87
CA GLY A 3 7.97 13.67 7.82
C GLY A 3 7.61 12.37 7.10
N CYS A 4 8.29 12.10 6.00
CA CYS A 4 7.80 11.09 5.04
C CYS A 4 8.68 9.85 4.96
N ARG A 5 9.82 9.79 5.67
CA ARG A 5 10.76 8.68 5.53
C ARG A 5 10.24 7.36 6.08
N ASP A 6 9.40 7.33 7.10
CA ASP A 6 9.03 6.05 7.73
C ASP A 6 8.13 5.18 6.84
N ILE A 7 7.20 5.80 6.11
CA ILE A 7 6.33 5.09 5.16
C ILE A 7 7.15 4.66 3.95
N ASP A 8 8.01 5.54 3.42
CA ASP A 8 8.97 5.20 2.37
C ASP A 8 9.86 4.01 2.75
N ASP A 9 10.44 4.01 3.97
CA ASP A 9 11.31 2.94 4.44
C ASP A 9 10.52 1.64 4.66
N LEU A 10 9.30 1.72 5.22
CA LEU A 10 8.41 0.58 5.40
C LEU A 10 8.09 -0.10 4.06
N VAL A 11 7.63 0.70 3.11
CA VAL A 11 7.23 0.24 1.77
C VAL A 11 8.44 -0.30 1.00
N ALA A 12 9.61 0.37 1.07
CA ALA A 12 10.84 -0.08 0.43
C ALA A 12 11.47 -1.33 1.08
N ARG A 13 11.25 -1.53 2.38
CA ARG A 13 11.81 -2.65 3.12
C ARG A 13 10.95 -3.91 3.02
N SER A 14 9.63 -3.75 2.96
CA SER A 14 8.70 -4.88 2.82
C SER A 14 8.50 -5.30 1.37
N TYR A 15 8.59 -4.38 0.41
CA TYR A 15 8.31 -4.65 -1.01
C TYR A 15 9.29 -3.94 -1.94
N GLU A 16 9.52 -4.53 -3.13
CA GLU A 16 10.15 -3.79 -4.22
C GLU A 16 9.20 -2.66 -4.62
N SER A 17 9.54 -1.44 -4.22
CA SER A 17 8.68 -0.28 -4.41
C SER A 17 9.42 0.88 -5.04
N SER A 18 8.65 1.72 -5.73
CA SER A 18 9.13 2.96 -6.33
C SER A 18 8.14 4.05 -6.00
N LYS A 19 8.63 5.08 -5.31
CA LYS A 19 7.84 6.28 -5.04
C LYS A 19 7.53 6.99 -6.35
N LEU A 20 6.25 7.16 -6.66
CA LEU A 20 5.79 7.91 -7.83
C LEU A 20 5.63 9.40 -7.48
N ASN A 21 5.03 9.67 -6.31
CA ASN A 21 4.71 11.02 -5.85
C ASN A 21 4.80 11.10 -4.32
N ASP A 22 4.57 12.27 -3.72
CA ASP A 22 4.61 12.43 -2.25
C ASP A 22 3.68 11.46 -1.49
N ALA A 23 2.55 11.08 -2.10
CA ALA A 23 1.54 10.18 -1.53
C ALA A 23 1.27 8.92 -2.38
N GLU A 24 1.95 8.74 -3.52
CA GLU A 24 1.69 7.61 -4.43
C GLU A 24 2.93 6.72 -4.54
N TYR A 25 2.72 5.42 -4.38
CA TYR A 25 3.79 4.41 -4.41
C TYR A 25 3.41 3.29 -5.36
N ARG A 26 4.36 2.86 -6.17
CA ARG A 26 4.27 1.63 -6.94
C ARG A 26 4.90 0.51 -6.12
N LEU A 27 4.15 -0.56 -5.90
CA LEU A 27 4.60 -1.74 -5.16
C LEU A 27 4.62 -2.95 -6.10
N VAL A 28 5.67 -3.76 -6.03
CA VAL A 28 5.76 -5.07 -6.66
C VAL A 28 5.60 -6.11 -5.56
N ILE A 29 4.42 -6.71 -5.50
CA ILE A 29 4.05 -7.70 -4.49
C ILE A 29 3.97 -9.07 -5.17
N PRO A 30 4.84 -10.02 -4.83
CA PRO A 30 4.67 -11.40 -5.22
C PRO A 30 3.58 -12.03 -4.34
N TYR A 31 2.52 -12.55 -4.98
CA TYR A 31 1.43 -13.23 -4.28
C TYR A 31 1.09 -14.53 -4.99
N THR A 32 0.65 -15.53 -4.21
CA THR A 32 0.26 -16.84 -4.77
C THR A 32 -1.21 -16.90 -5.15
N ASN A 33 -2.06 -16.27 -4.33
CA ASN A 33 -3.51 -16.18 -4.54
C ASN A 33 -4.00 -14.83 -4.03
N ASP A 34 -5.21 -14.44 -4.39
CA ASP A 34 -5.83 -13.17 -3.97
C ASP A 34 -5.93 -13.06 -2.43
N ALA A 35 -6.18 -14.17 -1.72
CA ALA A 35 -6.21 -14.18 -0.26
C ALA A 35 -4.86 -13.82 0.37
N ASP A 36 -3.76 -14.33 -0.19
CA ASP A 36 -2.40 -14.03 0.27
C ASP A 36 -2.04 -12.57 0.00
N LEU A 37 -2.41 -12.06 -1.19
CA LEU A 37 -2.29 -10.64 -1.50
C LEU A 37 -3.09 -9.78 -0.54
N LYS A 38 -4.33 -10.19 -0.21
CA LYS A 38 -5.20 -9.48 0.74
C LYS A 38 -4.53 -9.35 2.10
N GLU A 39 -4.01 -10.44 2.67
CA GLU A 39 -3.36 -10.41 3.98
C GLU A 39 -2.12 -9.52 3.99
N GLN A 40 -1.32 -9.56 2.93
CA GLN A 40 -0.16 -8.70 2.75
C GLN A 40 -0.54 -7.22 2.68
N LEU A 41 -1.58 -6.89 1.91
CA LEU A 41 -2.10 -5.53 1.80
C LEU A 41 -2.68 -5.04 3.13
N ASP A 42 -3.53 -5.84 3.80
CA ASP A 42 -4.16 -5.48 5.07
C ASP A 42 -3.11 -5.16 6.14
N GLY A 43 -2.04 -5.97 6.22
CA GLY A 43 -0.89 -5.70 7.09
C GLY A 43 -0.17 -4.39 6.75
N LEU A 44 0.12 -4.16 5.47
CA LEU A 44 0.77 -2.93 5.01
C LEU A 44 -0.09 -1.69 5.32
N LEU A 45 -1.40 -1.76 5.04
CA LEU A 45 -2.33 -0.66 5.28
C LEU A 45 -2.50 -0.39 6.78
N HIS A 46 -2.53 -1.42 7.60
CA HIS A 46 -2.57 -1.26 9.05
C HIS A 46 -1.31 -0.53 9.55
N GLU A 47 -0.11 -0.90 9.09
CA GLU A 47 1.11 -0.18 9.46
C GLU A 47 1.15 1.25 8.92
N ILE A 48 0.71 1.49 7.67
CA ILE A 48 0.61 2.84 7.09
C ILE A 48 -0.36 3.70 7.92
N CYS A 49 -1.54 3.18 8.25
CA CYS A 49 -2.51 3.87 9.10
C CYS A 49 -1.96 4.14 10.50
N HIS A 50 -1.23 3.20 11.08
CA HIS A 50 -0.58 3.37 12.38
C HIS A 50 0.48 4.48 12.36
N LEU A 51 1.31 4.53 11.31
CA LEU A 51 2.30 5.60 11.11
C LEU A 51 1.64 6.95 10.82
N ALA A 52 0.57 6.95 10.05
CA ALA A 52 -0.21 8.14 9.75
C ALA A 52 -0.81 8.74 11.02
N ASP A 53 -1.43 7.92 11.88
CA ASP A 53 -1.96 8.32 13.19
C ASP A 53 -0.87 8.95 14.08
N GLN A 54 0.30 8.29 14.18
CA GLN A 54 1.44 8.82 14.95
C GLN A 54 1.93 10.18 14.45
N ARG A 55 1.87 10.42 13.14
CA ARG A 55 2.31 11.66 12.50
C ARG A 55 1.18 12.68 12.31
N ASN A 56 -0.03 12.39 12.80
CA ASN A 56 -1.24 13.20 12.65
C ASN A 56 -1.64 13.44 11.18
N TYR A 57 -1.39 12.43 10.32
CA TYR A 57 -1.87 12.40 8.93
C TYR A 57 -3.16 11.60 8.85
N VAL A 58 -4.07 12.04 7.97
CA VAL A 58 -5.29 11.31 7.63
C VAL A 58 -5.05 10.57 6.32
N VAL A 59 -5.25 9.25 6.34
CA VAL A 59 -5.35 8.45 5.12
C VAL A 59 -6.81 8.50 4.67
N ASP A 60 -7.09 9.28 3.63
CA ASP A 60 -8.46 9.56 3.17
C ASP A 60 -8.97 8.49 2.19
N ASP A 61 -8.12 8.08 1.25
CA ASP A 61 -8.44 7.06 0.24
C ASP A 61 -7.21 6.22 -0.08
N ILE A 62 -7.40 4.91 -0.17
CA ILE A 62 -6.37 3.95 -0.59
C ILE A 62 -6.92 3.24 -1.82
N SER A 63 -6.31 3.54 -2.96
CA SER A 63 -6.65 2.92 -4.23
C SER A 63 -5.48 2.06 -4.71
N ILE A 64 -5.68 0.76 -4.80
CA ILE A 64 -4.67 -0.19 -5.30
C ILE A 64 -5.04 -0.55 -6.73
N LYS A 65 -4.15 -0.24 -7.67
CA LYS A 65 -4.36 -0.46 -9.10
C LYS A 65 -3.29 -1.38 -9.66
N ASN A 66 -3.72 -2.37 -10.43
CA ASN A 66 -2.83 -3.21 -11.22
C ASN A 66 -2.52 -2.51 -12.56
N GLU A 67 -1.29 -2.05 -12.73
CA GLU A 67 -0.88 -1.39 -13.99
C GLU A 67 -0.98 -2.32 -15.21
N SER A 68 -0.79 -3.63 -15.04
CA SER A 68 -0.75 -4.57 -16.17
C SER A 68 -2.12 -4.82 -16.79
N ASN A 69 -3.19 -4.76 -15.99
CA ASN A 69 -4.55 -5.11 -16.43
C ASN A 69 -5.56 -3.97 -16.23
N ASP A 70 -5.13 -2.83 -15.69
CA ASP A 70 -5.95 -1.68 -15.30
C ASP A 70 -7.04 -2.00 -14.25
N LEU A 71 -6.94 -3.15 -13.58
CA LEU A 71 -7.89 -3.59 -12.55
C LEU A 71 -7.62 -2.88 -11.23
N TYR A 72 -8.67 -2.66 -10.45
CA TYR A 72 -8.59 -2.10 -9.11
C TYR A 72 -8.83 -3.20 -8.08
N TRP A 73 -8.10 -3.15 -6.97
CA TRP A 73 -8.31 -4.05 -5.86
C TRP A 73 -9.54 -3.60 -5.07
N ASP A 74 -10.54 -4.46 -4.98
CA ASP A 74 -11.70 -4.24 -4.13
C ASP A 74 -11.38 -4.81 -2.74
N GLU A 75 -11.12 -3.94 -1.77
CA GLU A 75 -10.84 -4.37 -0.39
C GLU A 75 -12.03 -5.11 0.25
N CYS A 76 -13.25 -4.83 -0.18
CA CYS A 76 -14.47 -5.41 0.36
C CYS A 76 -14.67 -6.86 -0.14
N ASP A 77 -14.38 -7.09 -1.42
CA ASP A 77 -14.43 -8.41 -2.08
C ASP A 77 -13.16 -9.23 -1.82
N GLY A 78 -12.02 -8.56 -1.59
CA GLY A 78 -10.71 -9.21 -1.45
C GLY A 78 -10.18 -9.75 -2.77
N GLY A 79 -10.42 -9.03 -3.88
CA GLY A 79 -10.05 -9.45 -5.22
C GLY A 79 -9.98 -8.30 -6.22
N TRP A 80 -9.48 -8.59 -7.42
CA TRP A 80 -9.39 -7.63 -8.52
C TRP A 80 -10.75 -7.46 -9.24
N LYS A 81 -11.13 -6.20 -9.53
CA LYS A 81 -12.33 -5.83 -10.31
C LYS A 81 -12.01 -4.97 -11.52
#